data_AF-A0A0F2C5H2-F1
#
_entry.id   AF-A0A0F2C5H2-F1
#
_cell.length_a   1.000
_cell.length_b   1.000
_cell.length_c   1.000
_cell.angle_alpha   90.00
_cell.angle_beta   90.00
_cell.angle_gamma   90.00
#
_symmetry.space_group_name_H-M   'P 1'
#
loop_
_entity.id
_entity.type
_entity.pdbx_description
1 polymer ?
#
loop_
_entity_poly.entity_id
_entity_poly.type
_entity_poly.pdbx_seq_one_letter_code
_entity_poly.pdbx_strand_id
1 'polypeptide(L)'
;MPVLHLLAGPNGSGKSTYVDRILGPVTRLPFVNADEIAAKRWPASPAEHAYEASQIAADARAELLSAQRSFITETVFSHPSKVDLVTEAVGRGYLVQLHVMLVPVDVSVARVAERVKVGGHDVPEQKIRERHVRLWHLIAQARFVADRVEFFDNSTATAPFRLVATYEHGEPVGAVDWPGWAPAALVG
;
A
#
# COMPACT_ATOMS: atom_id res chain seq x y z
N MET A 1 22.25 3.94 3.16
CA MET A 1 20.95 4.26 3.78
C MET A 1 19.93 3.26 3.27
N PRO A 2 19.24 2.50 4.14
CA PRO A 2 18.24 1.53 3.70
C PRO A 2 16.99 2.24 3.18
N VAL A 3 16.21 1.55 2.34
CA VAL A 3 15.01 2.09 1.69
C VAL A 3 13.81 1.21 2.04
N LEU A 4 12.71 1.84 2.44
CA LEU A 4 11.42 1.19 2.62
C LEU A 4 10.50 1.65 1.49
N HIS A 5 10.17 0.72 0.59
CA HIS A 5 9.08 0.94 -0.36
C HIS A 5 7.76 0.48 0.28
N LEU A 6 6.91 1.43 0.64
CA LEU A 6 5.61 1.17 1.25
C LEU A 6 4.51 1.41 0.23
N LEU A 7 3.74 0.39 -0.12
CA LEU A 7 2.56 0.56 -0.96
C LEU A 7 1.31 0.77 -0.11
N ALA A 8 0.52 1.79 -0.43
CA ALA A 8 -0.71 2.16 0.26
C ALA A 8 -1.88 2.28 -0.72
N GLY A 9 -3.11 2.02 -0.24
CA GLY A 9 -4.32 2.14 -1.05
C GLY A 9 -5.36 1.07 -0.70
N PRO A 10 -6.63 1.26 -1.11
CA PRO A 10 -7.74 0.38 -0.74
C PRO A 10 -7.56 -1.05 -1.27
N ASN A 11 -8.35 -1.99 -0.74
CA ASN A 11 -8.41 -3.35 -1.28
C ASN A 11 -8.76 -3.30 -2.79
N GLY A 12 -8.08 -4.09 -3.63
CA GLY A 12 -8.33 -4.07 -5.08
C GLY A 12 -7.71 -2.90 -5.84
N SER A 13 -6.89 -2.06 -5.20
CA SER A 13 -6.23 -0.93 -5.86
C SER A 13 -5.05 -1.29 -6.78
N GLY A 14 -4.60 -2.56 -6.79
CA GLY A 14 -3.50 -3.03 -7.65
C GLY A 14 -2.10 -2.92 -7.05
N LYS A 15 -1.97 -2.75 -5.73
CA LYS A 15 -0.67 -2.71 -5.02
C LYS A 15 0.22 -3.92 -5.33
N SER A 16 -0.28 -5.14 -5.11
CA SER A 16 0.51 -6.36 -5.35
C SER A 16 0.92 -6.48 -6.82
N THR A 17 0.02 -6.11 -7.76
CA THR A 17 0.37 -6.04 -9.20
C THR A 17 1.48 -5.03 -9.50
N TYR A 18 1.51 -3.88 -8.81
CA TYR A 18 2.58 -2.89 -8.94
C TYR A 18 3.91 -3.44 -8.38
N VAL A 19 3.87 -4.17 -7.26
CA VAL A 19 5.05 -4.88 -6.75
C VAL A 19 5.55 -5.88 -7.78
N ASP A 20 4.69 -6.78 -8.24
CA ASP A 20 5.07 -7.89 -9.13
C ASP A 20 5.65 -7.42 -10.46
N ARG A 21 5.05 -6.36 -11.03
CA ARG A 21 5.37 -5.94 -12.41
C ARG A 21 6.36 -4.78 -12.48
N ILE A 22 6.50 -3.99 -11.42
CA ILE A 22 7.29 -2.74 -11.45
C ILE A 22 8.35 -2.76 -10.37
N LEU A 23 7.98 -2.70 -9.08
CA LEU A 23 8.98 -2.53 -8.00
C LEU A 23 9.87 -3.76 -7.81
N GLY A 24 9.31 -4.97 -7.85
CA GLY A 24 10.03 -6.22 -7.66
C GLY A 24 11.15 -6.40 -8.70
N PRO A 25 10.85 -6.32 -10.01
CA PRO A 25 11.87 -6.44 -11.06
C PRO A 25 12.97 -5.37 -10.99
N VAL A 26 12.61 -4.13 -10.63
CA VAL A 26 13.55 -3.00 -10.60
C VAL A 26 14.43 -3.03 -9.36
N THR A 27 13.86 -3.29 -8.19
CA THR A 27 14.56 -3.17 -6.90
C THR A 27 15.19 -4.48 -6.43
N ARG A 28 14.60 -5.64 -6.81
CA ARG A 28 14.94 -6.99 -6.31
C ARG A 28 14.95 -7.12 -4.78
N LEU A 29 14.19 -6.26 -4.10
CA LEU A 29 14.09 -6.25 -2.65
C LEU A 29 13.14 -7.33 -2.12
N PRO A 30 13.33 -7.80 -0.87
CA PRO A 30 12.38 -8.70 -0.24
C PRO A 30 11.01 -8.02 -0.08
N PHE A 31 9.94 -8.72 -0.44
CA PHE A 31 8.57 -8.27 -0.27
C PHE A 31 7.94 -8.95 0.95
N VAL A 32 7.53 -8.15 1.93
CA VAL A 32 6.86 -8.61 3.14
C VAL A 32 5.35 -8.38 2.98
N ASN A 33 4.61 -9.46 2.72
CA ASN A 33 3.17 -9.43 2.51
C ASN A 33 2.49 -10.59 3.24
N ALA A 34 1.45 -10.28 4.03
CA ALA A 34 0.75 -11.28 4.83
C ALA A 34 0.01 -12.30 3.94
N ASP A 35 -0.59 -11.88 2.84
CA ASP A 35 -1.32 -12.76 1.94
C ASP A 35 -0.36 -13.73 1.23
N GLU A 36 0.83 -13.28 0.81
CA GLU A 36 1.87 -14.15 0.27
C GLU A 36 2.41 -15.14 1.31
N ILE A 37 2.64 -14.68 2.54
CA ILE A 37 3.08 -15.55 3.64
C ILE A 37 2.02 -16.61 3.88
N ALA A 38 0.74 -16.23 3.92
CA ALA A 38 -0.36 -17.15 4.10
C ALA A 38 -0.43 -18.20 2.99
N ALA A 39 -0.37 -17.76 1.73
CA ALA A 39 -0.42 -18.62 0.56
C ALA A 39 0.77 -19.59 0.48
N LYS A 40 1.97 -19.14 0.86
CA LYS A 40 3.19 -19.97 0.85
C LYS A 40 3.21 -20.98 2.00
N ARG A 41 2.78 -20.58 3.20
CA ARG A 41 2.89 -21.40 4.42
C ARG A 41 1.70 -22.33 4.63
N TRP A 42 0.50 -21.90 4.23
CA TRP A 42 -0.74 -22.67 4.35
C TRP A 42 -1.49 -22.71 3.01
N PRO A 43 -0.94 -23.37 1.97
CA PRO A 43 -1.53 -23.36 0.63
C PRO A 43 -2.96 -23.94 0.58
N ALA A 44 -3.30 -24.84 1.50
CA ALA A 44 -4.63 -25.44 1.59
C ALA A 44 -5.66 -24.57 2.34
N SER A 45 -5.22 -23.65 3.20
CA SER A 45 -6.09 -22.83 4.05
C SER A 45 -5.56 -21.40 4.32
N PRO A 46 -5.15 -20.61 3.30
CA PRO A 46 -4.50 -19.31 3.54
C PRO A 46 -5.39 -18.33 4.33
N ALA A 47 -6.70 -18.34 4.05
CA ALA A 47 -7.66 -17.43 4.67
C ALA A 47 -7.84 -17.71 6.17
N GLU A 48 -7.78 -18.97 6.60
CA GLU A 48 -7.92 -19.37 8.00
C GLU A 48 -6.72 -18.89 8.84
N HIS A 49 -5.54 -18.80 8.21
CA HIS A 49 -4.31 -18.35 8.86
C HIS A 49 -3.98 -16.86 8.63
N ALA A 50 -4.93 -16.06 8.16
CA ALA A 50 -4.68 -14.64 7.84
C ALA A 50 -4.16 -13.82 9.06
N TYR A 51 -4.63 -14.13 10.27
CA TYR A 51 -4.17 -13.46 11.49
C TYR A 51 -2.73 -13.85 11.87
N GLU A 52 -2.38 -15.12 11.75
CA GLU A 52 -1.03 -15.62 11.99
C GLU A 52 -0.05 -15.06 10.95
N ALA A 53 -0.43 -15.08 9.67
CA ALA A 53 0.35 -14.49 8.59
C ALA A 53 0.59 -12.99 8.78
N SER A 54 -0.43 -12.26 9.28
CA SER A 54 -0.29 -10.83 9.60
C SER A 54 0.70 -10.57 10.73
N GLN A 55 0.78 -11.44 11.74
CA GLN A 55 1.78 -11.34 12.82
C GLN A 55 3.18 -11.63 12.29
N ILE A 56 3.35 -12.72 11.53
CA ILE A 56 4.63 -13.07 10.89
C ILE A 56 5.12 -11.91 10.00
N ALA A 57 4.23 -11.29 9.23
CA ALA A 57 4.57 -10.13 8.42
C ALA A 57 5.00 -8.92 9.28
N ALA A 58 4.42 -8.73 10.47
CA ALA A 58 4.81 -7.66 11.38
C ALA A 58 6.20 -7.90 11.98
N ASP A 59 6.46 -9.12 12.43
CA ASP A 59 7.75 -9.51 12.99
C ASP A 59 8.87 -9.41 11.94
N ALA A 60 8.62 -9.88 10.72
CA ALA A 60 9.56 -9.77 9.62
C ALA A 60 9.90 -8.30 9.27
N ARG A 61 8.91 -7.39 9.32
CA ARG A 61 9.17 -5.95 9.13
C ARG A 61 10.02 -5.39 10.27
N ALA A 62 9.70 -5.73 11.52
CA ALA A 62 10.44 -5.26 12.68
C ALA A 62 11.90 -5.74 12.64
N GLU A 63 12.13 -7.00 12.25
CA GLU A 63 13.46 -7.55 12.04
C GLU A 63 14.23 -6.78 10.96
N LEU A 64 13.61 -6.55 9.80
CA LEU A 64 14.25 -5.82 8.69
C LEU A 64 14.60 -4.39 9.08
N LEU A 65 13.70 -3.67 9.76
CA LEU A 65 13.93 -2.33 10.30
C LEU A 65 15.11 -2.31 11.29
N SER A 66 15.15 -3.28 12.20
CA SER A 66 16.25 -3.42 13.16
C SER A 66 17.58 -3.74 12.47
N ALA A 67 17.53 -4.56 11.42
CA ALA A 67 18.70 -4.98 10.66
C ALA A 67 19.18 -3.95 9.63
N GLN A 68 18.49 -2.80 9.48
CA GLN A 68 18.81 -1.77 8.49
C GLN A 68 18.85 -2.34 7.06
N ARG A 69 17.93 -3.24 6.74
CA ARG A 69 17.80 -3.86 5.40
C ARG A 69 16.63 -3.24 4.64
N SER A 70 16.86 -2.90 3.38
CA SER A 70 15.81 -2.39 2.49
C SER A 70 14.77 -3.47 2.17
N PHE A 71 13.50 -3.08 2.06
CA PHE A 71 12.39 -4.00 1.77
C PHE A 71 11.18 -3.30 1.16
N ILE A 72 10.26 -4.11 0.63
CA ILE A 72 8.95 -3.69 0.14
C ILE A 72 7.89 -4.24 1.11
N THR A 73 6.85 -3.46 1.40
CA THR A 73 5.64 -3.95 2.07
C THR A 73 4.43 -3.22 1.54
N GLU A 74 3.24 -3.81 1.67
CA GLU A 74 1.99 -3.13 1.33
C GLU A 74 0.99 -3.11 2.49
N THR A 75 0.07 -2.16 2.45
CA THR A 75 -1.01 -2.06 3.42
C THR A 75 -2.20 -1.29 2.85
N VAL A 76 -3.37 -1.45 3.47
CA VAL A 76 -4.56 -0.62 3.17
C VAL A 76 -4.40 0.80 3.72
N PHE A 77 -3.52 1.00 4.70
CA PHE A 77 -3.27 2.31 5.32
C PHE A 77 -4.47 2.87 6.10
N SER A 78 -5.39 2.02 6.57
CA SER A 78 -6.64 2.43 7.23
C SER A 78 -6.58 2.44 8.77
N HIS A 79 -5.39 2.51 9.37
CA HIS A 79 -5.20 2.52 10.82
C HIS A 79 -4.02 3.44 11.19
N PRO A 80 -4.09 4.23 12.28
CA PRO A 80 -3.04 5.19 12.67
C PRO A 80 -1.64 4.58 12.77
N SER A 81 -1.54 3.31 13.19
CA SER A 81 -0.27 2.57 13.24
C SER A 81 0.49 2.47 11.91
N LYS A 82 -0.11 2.84 10.78
CA LYS A 82 0.58 2.93 9.49
C LYS A 82 1.34 4.24 9.32
N VAL A 83 0.87 5.33 9.93
CA VAL A 83 1.65 6.55 10.08
C VAL A 83 2.81 6.29 11.05
N ASP A 84 2.55 5.61 12.17
CA ASP A 84 3.60 5.25 13.14
C ASP A 84 4.73 4.43 12.49
N LEU A 85 4.40 3.48 11.60
CA LEU A 85 5.40 2.71 10.84
C LEU A 85 6.29 3.61 9.96
N VAL A 86 5.70 4.60 9.30
CA VAL A 86 6.45 5.56 8.46
C VAL A 86 7.37 6.40 9.33
N THR A 87 6.85 6.96 10.42
CA THR A 87 7.61 7.75 11.40
C THR A 87 8.76 6.95 12.01
N GLU A 88 8.51 5.69 12.39
CA GLU A 88 9.54 4.81 12.94
C GLU A 88 10.64 4.53 11.91
N ALA A 89 10.29 4.21 10.67
CA ALA A 89 11.26 3.93 9.63
C ALA A 89 12.16 5.16 9.36
N VAL A 90 11.57 6.35 9.21
CA VAL A 90 12.33 7.60 9.06
C VAL A 90 13.22 7.87 10.28
N GLY A 91 12.69 7.71 11.50
CA GLY A 91 13.48 7.87 12.74
C GLY A 91 14.63 6.87 12.88
N ARG A 92 14.56 5.72 12.21
CA ARG A 92 15.63 4.72 12.10
C ARG A 92 16.58 4.96 10.93
N GLY A 93 16.45 6.07 10.21
CA GLY A 93 17.32 6.44 9.09
C GLY A 93 17.01 5.72 7.78
N TYR A 94 15.79 5.23 7.58
CA TYR A 94 15.34 4.76 6.27
C TYR A 94 14.95 5.94 5.38
N LEU A 95 15.23 5.82 4.08
CA LEU A 95 14.45 6.54 3.07
C LEU A 95 13.11 5.82 2.87
N VAL A 96 12.02 6.49 3.18
CA VAL A 96 10.67 5.96 2.95
C VAL A 96 10.11 6.49 1.64
N GLN A 97 9.90 5.57 0.70
CA GLN A 97 9.17 5.82 -0.54
C GLN A 97 7.76 5.25 -0.42
N LEU A 98 6.76 6.13 -0.35
CA LEU A 98 5.35 5.77 -0.24
C LEU A 98 4.69 5.79 -1.63
N HIS A 99 4.17 4.65 -2.05
CA HIS A 99 3.51 4.44 -3.34
C HIS A 99 2.01 4.29 -3.13
N VAL A 100 1.23 5.33 -3.43
CA VAL A 100 -0.22 5.39 -3.15
C VAL A 100 -1.02 5.06 -4.39
N MET A 101 -1.84 4.01 -4.33
CA MET A 101 -2.73 3.58 -5.41
C MET A 101 -4.15 4.11 -5.17
N LEU A 102 -4.59 5.05 -5.99
CA LEU A 102 -5.95 5.60 -5.96
C LEU A 102 -6.89 4.77 -6.84
N VAL A 103 -8.04 4.42 -6.28
CA VAL A 103 -9.19 3.88 -7.03
C VAL A 103 -10.50 4.34 -6.38
N PRO A 104 -11.58 4.55 -7.16
CA PRO A 104 -12.91 4.76 -6.60
C PRO A 104 -13.33 3.56 -5.76
N VAL A 105 -14.16 3.81 -4.75
CA VAL A 105 -14.59 2.75 -3.81
C VAL A 105 -15.36 1.64 -4.52
N ASP A 106 -16.23 1.96 -5.48
CA ASP A 106 -17.01 0.94 -6.19
C ASP A 106 -16.14 0.10 -7.13
N VAL A 107 -15.07 0.68 -7.69
CA VAL A 107 -14.05 -0.07 -8.42
C VAL A 107 -13.31 -1.04 -7.50
N SER A 108 -13.02 -0.62 -6.26
CA SER A 108 -12.40 -1.48 -5.25
C SER A 108 -13.30 -2.68 -4.93
N VAL A 109 -14.60 -2.43 -4.69
CA VAL A 109 -15.61 -3.48 -4.40
C VAL A 109 -15.71 -4.45 -5.56
N ALA A 110 -15.89 -3.95 -6.78
CA ALA A 110 -16.00 -4.79 -7.98
C ALA A 110 -14.75 -5.66 -8.20
N ARG A 111 -13.54 -5.10 -8.01
CA ARG A 111 -12.28 -5.84 -8.16
C ARG A 111 -12.08 -6.89 -7.08
N VAL A 112 -12.49 -6.61 -5.83
CA VAL A 112 -12.46 -7.62 -4.76
C VAL A 112 -13.42 -8.77 -5.08
N ALA A 113 -14.66 -8.46 -5.48
CA ALA A 113 -15.64 -9.47 -5.86
C ALA A 113 -15.13 -10.36 -7.02
N GLU A 114 -14.50 -9.77 -8.03
CA GLU A 114 -13.92 -10.56 -9.14
C GLU A 114 -12.75 -11.43 -8.68
N ARG A 115 -11.87 -10.91 -7.81
CA ARG A 115 -10.76 -11.69 -7.24
C ARG A 115 -11.25 -12.90 -6.44
N VAL A 116 -12.37 -12.78 -5.73
CA VAL A 116 -12.96 -13.91 -4.98
C VAL A 116 -13.41 -15.03 -5.92
N LYS A 117 -13.98 -14.70 -7.09
CA LYS A 117 -14.40 -15.71 -8.09
C LYS A 117 -13.24 -16.56 -8.60
N VAL A 118 -12.03 -16.02 -8.60
CA VAL A 118 -10.81 -16.73 -9.01
C VAL A 118 -9.98 -17.25 -7.83
N GLY A 119 -10.58 -17.34 -6.63
CA GLY A 119 -10.00 -17.99 -5.46
C GLY A 119 -9.15 -17.09 -4.54
N GLY A 120 -9.19 -15.77 -4.70
CA GLY A 120 -8.49 -14.86 -3.78
C GLY A 120 -9.29 -14.50 -2.53
N HIS A 121 -8.67 -13.73 -1.64
CA HIS A 121 -9.25 -13.39 -0.33
C HIS A 121 -10.48 -12.46 -0.43
N ASP A 122 -11.55 -12.88 0.23
CA ASP A 122 -12.79 -12.12 0.40
C ASP A 122 -12.68 -11.08 1.51
N VAL A 123 -13.25 -9.90 1.28
CA VAL A 123 -13.34 -8.83 2.25
C VAL A 123 -14.75 -8.24 2.16
N PRO A 124 -15.53 -8.24 3.26
CA PRO A 124 -16.88 -7.70 3.25
C PRO A 124 -16.92 -6.27 2.71
N GLU A 125 -17.88 -5.99 1.82
CA GLU A 125 -18.01 -4.69 1.15
C GLU A 125 -18.01 -3.52 2.13
N GLN A 126 -18.78 -3.63 3.22
CA GLN A 126 -18.84 -2.62 4.26
C GLN A 126 -17.44 -2.28 4.81
N LYS A 127 -16.61 -3.31 5.04
CA LYS A 127 -15.22 -3.15 5.51
C LYS A 127 -14.34 -2.48 4.46
N ILE A 128 -14.56 -2.75 3.17
CA ILE A 128 -13.86 -2.05 2.07
C ILE A 128 -14.20 -0.56 2.12
N ARG A 129 -15.50 -0.21 2.20
CA ARG A 129 -15.98 1.17 2.22
C ARG A 129 -15.47 1.94 3.45
N GLU A 130 -15.56 1.35 4.64
CA GLU A 130 -15.05 1.95 5.88
C GLU A 130 -13.52 2.18 5.85
N ARG A 131 -12.77 1.26 5.27
CA ARG A 131 -11.32 1.42 5.09
C ARG A 131 -11.01 2.50 4.06
N HIS A 132 -11.79 2.56 2.97
CA HIS A 132 -11.67 3.57 1.92
C HIS A 132 -11.86 4.98 2.44
N VAL A 133 -12.78 5.22 3.37
CA VAL A 133 -12.93 6.55 3.98
C VAL A 133 -11.73 6.89 4.88
N ARG A 134 -11.31 5.93 5.71
CA ARG A 134 -10.26 6.17 6.73
C ARG A 134 -8.87 6.43 6.17
N LEU A 135 -8.47 5.70 5.12
CA LEU A 135 -7.06 5.73 4.70
C LEU A 135 -6.59 7.09 4.19
N TRP A 136 -7.47 7.90 3.59
CA TRP A 136 -7.02 9.11 2.88
C TRP A 136 -6.50 10.18 3.83
N HIS A 137 -7.14 10.35 4.99
CA HIS A 137 -6.65 11.27 6.01
C HIS A 137 -5.30 10.81 6.59
N LEU A 138 -5.13 9.50 6.78
CA LEU A 138 -3.87 8.93 7.27
C LEU A 138 -2.74 9.05 6.24
N ILE A 139 -3.05 8.85 4.95
CA ILE A 139 -2.09 9.07 3.86
C ILE A 139 -1.69 10.55 3.78
N ALA A 140 -2.64 11.47 3.92
CA ALA A 140 -2.36 12.89 3.95
C ALA A 140 -1.39 13.27 5.08
N GLN A 141 -1.52 12.65 6.26
CA GLN A 141 -0.56 12.80 7.35
C GLN A 141 0.81 12.23 6.99
N ALA A 142 0.85 11.00 6.47
CA ALA A 142 2.10 10.32 6.11
C ALA A 142 2.89 11.05 5.00
N ARG A 143 2.22 11.83 4.15
CA ARG A 143 2.83 12.68 3.12
C ARG A 143 3.90 13.62 3.67
N PHE A 144 3.70 14.14 4.88
CA PHE A 144 4.64 15.06 5.53
C PHE A 144 5.76 14.36 6.30
N VAL A 145 5.67 13.03 6.45
CA VAL A 145 6.66 12.24 7.19
C VAL A 145 7.58 11.48 6.24
N ALA A 146 7.02 10.87 5.19
CA ALA A 146 7.80 10.13 4.20
C ALA A 146 8.70 11.05 3.36
N ASP A 147 9.86 10.54 2.96
CA ASP A 147 10.81 11.28 2.11
C ASP A 147 10.23 11.59 0.73
N ARG A 148 9.55 10.60 0.13
CA ARG A 148 8.89 10.75 -1.17
C ARG A 148 7.57 10.01 -1.21
N VAL A 149 6.54 10.66 -1.75
CA VAL A 149 5.22 10.07 -1.96
C VAL A 149 4.81 10.22 -3.41
N GLU A 150 4.48 9.11 -4.05
CA GLU A 150 3.97 9.07 -5.42
C GLU A 150 2.53 8.56 -5.41
N PHE A 151 1.65 9.30 -6.07
CA PHE A 151 0.24 9.00 -6.17
C PHE A 151 -0.09 8.54 -7.59
N PHE A 152 -0.67 7.35 -7.69
CA PHE A 152 -1.01 6.70 -8.95
C PHE A 152 -2.53 6.51 -9.05
N ASP A 153 -3.14 7.08 -10.08
CA ASP A 153 -4.50 6.73 -10.47
C ASP A 153 -4.48 5.37 -11.19
N ASN A 154 -5.15 4.39 -10.58
CA ASN A 154 -5.29 3.05 -11.13
C ASN A 154 -6.77 2.67 -11.36
N SER A 155 -7.61 3.68 -11.64
CA SER A 155 -9.05 3.51 -11.85
C SER A 155 -9.40 2.81 -13.17
N THR A 156 -8.60 3.00 -14.22
CA THR A 156 -8.83 2.41 -15.55
C THR A 156 -7.74 1.39 -15.93
N ALA A 157 -8.15 0.33 -16.65
CA ALA A 157 -7.23 -0.65 -17.22
C ALA A 157 -6.53 -0.15 -18.50
N THR A 158 -7.06 0.89 -19.17
CA THR A 158 -6.47 1.44 -20.39
C THR A 158 -5.24 2.31 -20.12
N ALA A 159 -5.14 2.87 -18.92
CA ALA A 159 -4.01 3.67 -18.45
C ALA A 159 -3.71 3.31 -16.97
N PRO A 160 -3.20 2.08 -16.71
CA PRO A 160 -2.94 1.64 -15.35
C PRO A 160 -1.76 2.42 -14.75
N PHE A 161 -1.80 2.62 -13.43
CA PHE A 161 -0.72 3.27 -12.66
C PHE A 161 -0.31 4.65 -13.20
N ARG A 162 -1.27 5.49 -13.58
CA ARG A 162 -1.01 6.85 -14.07
C ARG A 162 -0.53 7.72 -12.90
N LEU A 163 0.71 8.21 -12.93
CA LEU A 163 1.23 9.15 -11.93
C LEU A 163 0.44 10.46 -11.99
N VAL A 164 -0.15 10.87 -10.87
CA VAL A 164 -0.99 12.08 -10.77
C VAL A 164 -0.41 13.14 -9.84
N ALA A 165 0.45 12.75 -8.89
CA ALA A 165 1.17 13.69 -8.06
C ALA A 165 2.43 13.04 -7.48
N THR A 166 3.48 13.85 -7.31
CA THR A 166 4.68 13.48 -6.54
C THR A 166 4.90 14.53 -5.47
N TYR A 167 5.25 14.09 -4.28
CA TYR A 167 5.66 14.95 -3.17
C TYR A 167 7.00 14.51 -2.64
N GLU A 168 7.87 15.46 -2.30
CA GLU A 168 9.13 15.22 -1.59
C GLU A 168 9.13 16.06 -0.32
N HIS A 169 9.35 15.40 0.82
CA HIS A 169 9.29 16.03 2.15
C HIS A 169 8.03 16.89 2.38
N GLY A 170 6.88 16.43 1.88
CA GLY A 170 5.58 17.11 2.02
C GLY A 170 5.28 18.16 0.95
N GLU A 171 6.25 18.55 0.12
CA GLU A 171 6.08 19.57 -0.92
C GLU A 171 5.84 18.95 -2.30
N PRO A 172 4.92 19.47 -3.11
CA PRO A 172 4.66 18.93 -4.45
C PRO A 172 5.86 19.16 -5.38
N VAL A 173 6.20 18.14 -6.15
CA VAL A 173 7.26 18.19 -7.15
C VAL A 173 6.67 17.90 -8.53
N GLY A 174 6.83 18.85 -9.46
CA GLY A 174 6.31 18.75 -10.81
C GLY A 174 4.82 19.06 -10.92
N ALA A 175 4.19 18.55 -11.99
CA ALA A 175 2.77 18.77 -12.24
C ALA A 175 1.91 17.87 -11.34
N VAL A 176 0.80 18.45 -10.85
CA VAL A 176 -0.23 17.75 -10.10
C VAL A 176 -1.49 17.69 -10.97
N ASP A 177 -1.98 16.49 -11.25
CA ASP A 177 -3.11 16.22 -12.14
C ASP A 177 -4.07 15.19 -11.52
N TRP A 178 -4.65 15.58 -10.38
CA TRP A 178 -5.61 14.75 -9.65
C TRP A 178 -6.84 14.44 -10.51
N PRO A 179 -7.34 13.19 -10.50
CA PRO A 179 -8.64 12.90 -11.11
C PRO A 179 -9.74 13.68 -10.38
N GLY A 180 -10.81 14.05 -11.07
CA GLY A 180 -11.90 14.86 -10.50
C GLY A 180 -12.63 14.23 -9.29
N TRP A 181 -12.45 12.93 -9.06
CA TRP A 181 -12.99 12.21 -7.90
C TRP A 181 -11.99 12.05 -6.74
N ALA A 182 -10.77 12.58 -6.86
CA ALA A 182 -9.71 12.40 -5.88
C ALA A 182 -10.20 12.75 -4.46
N PRO A 183 -9.78 11.98 -3.43
CA PRO A 183 -10.19 12.24 -2.06
C PRO A 183 -9.83 13.67 -1.61
N ALA A 184 -10.80 14.40 -1.06
CA ALA A 184 -10.62 15.78 -0.61
C ALA A 184 -9.43 15.94 0.36
N ALA A 185 -9.16 14.93 1.18
CA ALA A 185 -8.04 14.92 2.12
C ALA A 185 -6.64 14.98 1.46
N LEU A 186 -6.52 14.65 0.16
CA LEU A 186 -5.24 14.63 -0.56
C LEU A 186 -4.99 15.90 -1.37
N VAL A 187 -6.05 16.55 -1.83
CA VAL A 187 -5.99 17.69 -2.76
C VAL A 187 -5.91 19.05 -2.06
N GLY A 188 -6.10 19.05 -0.73
CA GLY A 188 -6.00 20.24 0.13
C GLY A 188 -4.61 20.49 0.68
#